data_AF-A0A5E6Y213-F1
#
_entry.id   AF-A0A5E6Y213-F1
#
_cell.length_a   1.000
_cell.length_b   1.000
_cell.length_c   1.000
_cell.angle_alpha   90.00
_cell.angle_beta   90.00
_cell.angle_gamma   90.00
#
_symmetry.space_group_name_H-M   'P 1'
#
loop_
_entity.id
_entity.type
_entity.pdbx_description
1 polymer ?
#
loop_
_entity_poly.entity_id
_entity_poly.type
_entity_poly.pdbx_seq_one_letter_code
_entity_poly.pdbx_strand_id
1 'polypeptide(L)'
;MLTLSVTVKNGEEVAFIAEVQQAGIFLIKNLDAASMSHTLGAFCPNILFPYARETLDSLVTRGSFPALMLAPVNFDALYAQELQRMQESGETPTVQ
;
A
#
# COMPACT_ATOMS: atom_id res chain seq x y z
N MET A 1 3.67 -4.10 6.44
CA MET A 1 2.30 -3.58 6.68
C MET A 1 1.93 -2.68 5.52
N LEU A 2 0.70 -2.71 5.04
CA LEU A 2 0.21 -1.83 3.97
C LEU A 2 -0.79 -0.85 4.58
N THR A 3 -0.55 0.45 4.43
CA THR A 3 -1.48 1.50 4.84
C THR A 3 -2.13 2.11 3.61
N LEU A 4 -3.46 2.14 3.58
CA LEU A 4 -4.25 2.87 2.60
C LEU A 4 -4.94 4.03 3.32
N SER A 5 -4.69 5.25 2.87
CA SER A 5 -5.34 6.45 3.38
C SER A 5 -6.04 7.16 2.24
N VAL A 6 -7.32 7.47 2.43
CA VAL A 6 -8.14 8.19 1.47
C VAL A 6 -8.75 9.40 2.14
N THR A 7 -8.56 10.56 1.50
CA THR A 7 -9.19 11.81 1.88
C THR A 7 -10.07 12.27 0.73
N VAL A 8 -11.37 12.37 0.97
CA VAL A 8 -12.34 12.86 -0.01
C VAL A 8 -12.77 14.28 0.37
N LYS A 9 -12.76 15.18 -0.61
CA LYS A 9 -13.18 16.57 -0.44
C LYS A 9 -14.35 16.89 -1.36
N ASN A 10 -15.26 17.74 -0.90
CA ASN A 10 -16.31 18.35 -1.71
C ASN A 10 -16.06 19.86 -1.76
N GLY A 11 -15.51 20.33 -2.88
CA GLY A 11 -14.93 21.68 -2.93
C GLY A 11 -13.74 21.80 -1.97
N GLU A 12 -13.83 22.72 -1.02
CA GLU A 12 -12.78 22.96 -0.03
C GLU A 12 -12.99 22.17 1.29
N GLU A 13 -14.18 21.62 1.51
CA GLU A 13 -14.50 20.89 2.73
C GLU A 13 -14.14 19.40 2.61
N VAL A 14 -13.59 18.84 3.69
CA VAL A 14 -13.33 17.41 3.79
C VAL A 14 -14.65 16.69 4.08
N ALA A 15 -15.08 15.84 3.16
CA ALA A 15 -16.27 15.02 3.33
C ALA A 15 -16.01 13.87 4.30
N PHE A 16 -14.92 13.14 4.10
CA PHE A 16 -14.45 12.11 5.03
C PHE A 16 -12.96 11.79 4.84
N ILE A 17 -12.38 11.18 5.87
CA ILE A 17 -11.06 10.56 5.86
C ILE A 17 -11.24 9.12 6.32
N ALA A 18 -10.68 8.17 5.57
CA ALA A 18 -10.67 6.76 5.92
C ALA A 18 -9.25 6.22 5.78
N GLU A 19 -8.78 5.52 6.81
CA GLU A 19 -7.49 4.86 6.82
C GLU A 19 -7.65 3.38 7.20
N VAL A 20 -6.96 2.51 6.46
CA VAL A 20 -6.90 1.08 6.72
C VAL A 20 -5.45 0.66 6.77
N GLN A 21 -5.09 -0.06 7.84
CA GLN A 21 -3.78 -0.67 7.99
C GLN A 21 -3.94 -2.19 7.90
N GLN A 22 -3.53 -2.74 6.76
CA GLN A 22 -3.61 -4.17 6.50
C GLN A 22 -2.25 -4.82 6.80
N ALA A 23 -2.27 -5.80 7.68
CA ALA A 23 -1.11 -6.60 8.04
C ALA A 23 -1.28 -8.05 7.59
N GLY A 24 -0.14 -8.73 7.40
CA GLY A 24 -0.08 -10.15 7.12
C GLY A 24 1.23 -10.72 7.64
N ILE A 25 1.19 -11.96 8.11
CA ILE A 25 2.37 -12.70 8.54
C ILE A 25 2.82 -13.57 7.37
N PHE A 26 4.05 -13.37 6.92
CA PHE A 26 4.62 -14.07 5.77
C PHE A 26 5.81 -14.91 6.21
N LEU A 27 5.81 -16.19 5.84
CA LEU A 27 6.99 -17.04 5.96
C LEU A 27 7.78 -16.95 4.66
N ILE A 28 8.95 -16.33 4.71
CA ILE A 28 9.85 -16.18 3.55
C ILE A 28 11.16 -16.91 3.86
N LYS A 29 11.60 -17.78 2.94
CA LYS A 29 12.83 -18.56 3.09
C LYS A 29 13.56 -18.64 1.75
N ASN A 30 14.88 -18.81 1.80
CA ASN A 30 15.74 -19.09 0.65
C ASN A 30 15.69 -18.04 -0.47
N LEU A 31 15.61 -16.75 -0.12
CA LEU A 31 15.74 -15.64 -1.07
C LEU A 31 17.06 -14.90 -0.84
N ASP A 32 17.70 -14.46 -1.92
CA ASP A 32 18.79 -13.50 -1.86
C ASP A 32 18.27 -12.10 -1.50
N ALA A 33 19.19 -11.18 -1.17
CA ALA A 33 18.82 -9.87 -0.65
C ALA A 33 17.96 -9.03 -1.62
N ALA A 34 18.22 -9.13 -2.93
CA ALA A 34 17.45 -8.39 -3.93
C ALA A 34 16.02 -8.95 -4.04
N SER A 35 15.89 -10.28 -4.12
CA SER A 35 14.58 -10.95 -4.15
C SER A 35 13.79 -10.76 -2.86
N MET A 36 14.44 -10.74 -1.69
CA MET A 36 13.80 -10.43 -0.41
C MET A 36 13.23 -9.01 -0.39
N SER A 37 14.03 -8.03 -0.84
CA SER A 37 13.60 -6.63 -0.90
C SER A 37 12.40 -6.45 -1.84
N HIS A 38 12.43 -7.06 -3.03
CA HIS A 38 11.29 -7.06 -3.96
C HIS A 38 10.06 -7.77 -3.37
N THR A 39 10.25 -8.90 -2.69
CA THR A 39 9.15 -9.63 -2.06
C THR A 39 8.45 -8.78 -0.99
N LEU A 40 9.21 -8.11 -0.13
CA LEU A 40 8.65 -7.25 0.93
C LEU A 40 8.06 -5.95 0.37
N GLY A 41 8.66 -5.37 -0.67
CA GLY A 41 8.27 -4.07 -1.23
C GLY A 41 7.14 -4.13 -2.27
N ALA A 42 7.03 -5.22 -3.03
CA ALA A 42 6.04 -5.36 -4.10
C ALA A 42 5.06 -6.50 -3.85
N PHE A 43 5.57 -7.71 -3.62
CA PHE A 43 4.76 -8.93 -3.58
C PHE A 43 3.83 -8.99 -2.36
N CYS A 44 4.36 -8.78 -1.15
CA CYS A 44 3.57 -8.80 0.08
C CYS A 44 2.44 -7.73 0.07
N PRO A 45 2.71 -6.45 -0.28
CA PRO A 45 1.66 -5.44 -0.43
C PRO A 45 0.60 -5.80 -1.48
N ASN A 46 0.99 -6.40 -2.60
CA ASN A 46 0.05 -6.81 -3.65
C ASN A 46 -0.94 -7.87 -3.14
N ILE A 47 -0.50 -8.80 -2.28
CA ILE A 47 -1.38 -9.76 -1.61
C ILE A 47 -2.33 -9.06 -0.61
N LEU A 48 -1.84 -8.07 0.14
CA LEU A 48 -2.63 -7.36 1.14
C LEU A 48 -3.65 -6.38 0.53
N PHE A 49 -3.36 -5.85 -0.66
CA PHE A 49 -4.12 -4.76 -1.26
C PHE A 49 -5.61 -5.07 -1.51
N PRO A 50 -6.01 -6.24 -2.06
CA PRO A 50 -7.43 -6.55 -2.25
C PRO A 50 -8.24 -6.51 -0.94
N TYR A 51 -7.67 -6.99 0.16
CA TYR A 51 -8.31 -6.98 1.48
C TYR A 51 -8.40 -5.56 2.04
N ALA A 52 -7.31 -4.81 1.97
CA ALA A 52 -7.28 -3.41 2.42
C ALA A 52 -8.29 -2.56 1.64
N ARG A 53 -8.38 -2.78 0.32
CA ARG A 53 -9.33 -2.11 -0.57
C ARG A 53 -10.78 -2.46 -0.24
N GLU A 54 -11.11 -3.73 -0.04
CA GLU A 54 -12.46 -4.16 0.32
C GLU A 54 -12.87 -3.59 1.69
N THR A 55 -11.97 -3.65 2.68
CA THR A 55 -12.23 -3.09 4.01
C THR A 55 -12.49 -1.59 3.96
N LEU A 56 -11.72 -0.87 3.14
CA LEU A 56 -11.93 0.56 2.92
C LEU A 56 -13.29 0.84 2.26
N ASP A 57 -13.66 0.09 1.22
CA ASP A 57 -14.94 0.24 0.53
C ASP A 57 -16.13 -0.04 1.47
N SER A 58 -16.03 -1.08 2.29
CA SER A 58 -16.99 -1.41 3.34
C SER A 58 -17.10 -0.30 4.38
N LEU A 59 -15.97 0.27 4.83
CA LEU A 59 -15.94 1.42 5.75
C LEU A 59 -16.68 2.64 5.18
N VAL A 60 -16.40 3.01 3.93
CA VAL A 60 -17.02 4.16 3.25
C VAL A 60 -18.52 3.94 3.06
N THR A 61 -18.90 2.75 2.60
CA THR A 61 -20.32 2.40 2.36
C THR A 61 -21.13 2.38 3.66
N ARG A 62 -20.55 1.90 4.77
CA ARG A 62 -21.17 1.98 6.11
C ARG A 62 -21.33 3.41 6.61
N GLY A 63 -20.50 4.34 6.11
CA GLY A 63 -20.66 5.78 6.29
C GLY A 63 -21.79 6.40 5.47
N SER A 64 -22.58 5.60 4.72
CA SER A 64 -23.60 6.07 3.77
C SER A 64 -23.05 6.93 2.63
N PHE A 65 -21.75 6.84 2.36
CA PHE A 65 -21.11 7.43 1.19
C PHE A 65 -21.17 6.47 -0.01
N PRO A 66 -21.04 6.98 -1.25
CA PRO A 66 -20.91 6.14 -2.44
C PRO A 66 -19.70 5.20 -2.35
N ALA A 67 -19.83 4.01 -2.94
CA ALA A 67 -18.75 3.02 -3.00
C ALA A 67 -17.48 3.60 -3.63
N LEU A 68 -16.33 3.28 -3.06
CA LEU A 68 -15.03 3.78 -3.47
C LEU A 68 -14.26 2.67 -4.20
N MET A 69 -14.46 2.60 -5.51
CA MET A 69 -13.73 1.65 -6.35
C MET A 69 -12.31 2.17 -6.64
N LEU A 70 -11.36 1.88 -5.74
CA LEU A 70 -9.95 2.21 -5.95
C LEU A 70 -9.43 1.66 -7.30
N ALA A 71 -8.49 2.34 -7.95
CA ALA A 71 -7.82 1.72 -9.10
C ALA A 71 -6.89 0.59 -8.60
N PRO A 72 -6.65 -0.46 -9.41
CA PRO A 72 -5.56 -1.39 -9.14
C PRO A 72 -4.23 -0.63 -9.00
N VAL A 73 -3.41 -1.01 -8.02
CA VAL A 73 -2.08 -0.44 -7.79
C VAL A 73 -1.02 -1.39 -8.34
N ASN A 74 -0.05 -0.85 -9.08
CA ASN A 74 1.10 -1.62 -9.55
C ASN A 74 2.27 -1.46 -8.58
N PHE A 75 2.38 -2.40 -7.63
CA PHE A 75 3.42 -2.36 -6.61
C PHE A 75 4.84 -2.65 -7.16
N ASP A 76 4.97 -3.38 -8.27
CA ASP A 76 6.26 -3.57 -8.94
C ASP A 76 6.83 -2.26 -9.47
N ALA A 77 5.97 -1.43 -10.08
CA ALA A 77 6.36 -0.11 -10.58
C ALA A 77 6.74 0.84 -9.43
N LEU A 78 6.00 0.80 -8.32
CA LEU A 78 6.32 1.60 -7.12
C LEU A 78 7.65 1.19 -6.50
N TYR A 79 7.92 -0.12 -6.42
CA TYR A 79 9.20 -0.63 -5.93
C TYR A 79 10.37 -0.23 -6.84
N ALA A 80 10.19 -0.28 -8.16
CA ALA A 80 11.22 0.15 -9.11
C ALA A 80 11.52 1.66 -8.99
N GLN A 81 10.49 2.50 -8.81
CA GLN A 81 10.67 3.93 -8.55
C GLN A 81 11.41 4.19 -7.24
N GLU A 82 11.11 3.42 -6.19
CA GLU A 82 11.79 3.55 -4.91
C GLU A 82 13.28 3.18 -5.02
N LEU A 83 13.60 2.11 -5.73
CA LEU A 83 15.00 1.71 -5.97
C LEU A 83 15.79 2.79 -6.73
N GLN A 84 15.17 3.44 -7.71
CA GLN A 84 15.77 4.57 -8.43
C GLN A 84 16.03 5.76 -7.50
N ARG A 85 15.04 6.14 -6.67
CA ARG A 85 15.22 7.20 -5.67
C ARG A 85 16.33 6.89 -4.67
N MET A 86 16.44 5.64 -4.21
CA MET A 86 17.49 5.21 -3.29
C MET A 86 18.89 5.32 -3.93
N GLN A 87 19.02 5.01 -5.23
CA GLN A 87 20.28 5.18 -5.96
C GLN A 87 20.65 6.66 -6.15
N GLU A 88 19.66 7.53 -6.34
CA GLU A 88 19.86 8.98 -6.45
C GLU A 88 20.16 9.66 -5.12
N SER A 89 19.66 9.11 -4.00
CA SER A 89 19.74 9.70 -2.66
C SER A 89 20.92 9.18 -1.81
N GLY A 90 21.61 8.12 -2.25
CA GLY A 90 22.77 7.55 -1.54
C GLY A 90 22.48 6.93 -0.16
N GLU A 91 21.20 6.69 0.16
CA GLU A 91 20.79 6.15 1.47
C GLU A 91 20.79 4.61 1.43
N THR A 92 21.63 4.01 2.28
CA THR A 92 21.82 2.55 2.36
C THR A 92 20.71 1.92 3.23
N PRO A 93 20.13 0.77 2.89
CA PRO A 93 18.89 0.30 3.53
C PRO A 93 19.15 -0.13 4.97
N THR A 94 18.49 0.53 5.93
CA THR A 94 18.34 -0.01 7.28
C THR A 94 17.06 -0.86 7.29
N VAL A 95 17.24 -2.18 7.28
CA VAL A 95 16.15 -3.12 7.60
C VAL A 95 15.95 -3.05 9.10
N GLN A 96 14.87 -2.40 9.55
CA GLN A 96 14.31 -2.58 10.90
C GLN A 96 13.09 -3.48 10.84
#